data_AF-A0A6A4IH43-F1
#
_entry.id   AF-A0A6A4IH43-F1
#
_cell.length_a   1.000
_cell.length_b   1.000
_cell.length_c   1.000
_cell.angle_alpha   90.00
_cell.angle_beta   90.00
_cell.angle_gamma   90.00
#
_symmetry.space_group_name_H-M   'P 1'
#
loop_
_entity.id
_entity.type
_entity.pdbx_description
1 polymer ?
#
loop_
_entity_poly.entity_id
_entity_poly.type
_entity_poly.pdbx_seq_one_letter_code
_entity_poly.pdbx_strand_id
1 'polypeptide(L)'
;MATFLTLPVELIADVLSELDLESLITISYLSRRLHDIVSDPSLNPWRKPILHSLRSGQEESVALKHLSVRQIVPRHNWIEILSLASPSFILLEATLPNLKSEEWEECFNRRFLPGWRKWLKDGSWKAAFLGVLHRVYHRSRTSCTSEESWTKYIVLNRNGTANELEAASRGFNPLSIFNEMKLQSNLMHLETRIRLVVQLADVRILAFGTLDRPRSTLTVNPNAHTFLHPPGIDDLQSLRSNRVVTDHGVYPLGPDSADYPGVSPPSIDFSRLTHPLPAPSHRNYPWYTPGGGDKRWLGSGEDEEEGLKWVGGLMIIAQILTPKTHEIGGDWLPLQDLDLVVGAGRSQYASLTWNDLWAIAPWMEERIANKIDGPGLGL
;
A
#
# COMPACT_ATOMS: atom_id res chain seq x y z
N MET A 1 3.00 -51.86 -4.18
CA MET A 1 3.11 -50.65 -3.32
C MET A 1 3.54 -49.50 -4.20
N ALA A 2 2.70 -48.49 -4.41
CA ALA A 2 3.10 -47.27 -5.12
C ALA A 2 3.98 -46.44 -4.17
N THR A 3 5.25 -46.25 -4.52
CA THR A 3 6.16 -45.40 -3.75
C THR A 3 5.92 -43.94 -4.14
N PHE A 4 5.97 -43.00 -3.19
CA PHE A 4 5.79 -41.56 -3.43
C PHE A 4 6.58 -41.03 -4.64
N LEU A 5 7.78 -41.57 -4.84
CA LEU A 5 8.67 -41.28 -5.97
C LEU A 5 8.15 -41.75 -7.34
N THR A 6 7.02 -42.45 -7.43
CA THR A 6 6.43 -42.86 -8.72
C THR A 6 5.42 -41.86 -9.26
N LEU A 7 5.04 -40.85 -8.46
CA LEU A 7 4.13 -39.79 -8.87
C LEU A 7 4.77 -38.88 -9.94
N PRO A 8 3.96 -38.24 -10.79
CA PRO A 8 4.38 -37.12 -11.64
C PRO A 8 5.11 -36.04 -10.84
N VAL A 9 6.10 -35.39 -11.45
CA VAL A 9 6.98 -34.42 -10.77
C VAL A 9 6.22 -33.18 -10.30
N GLU A 10 5.16 -32.82 -11.01
CA GLU A 10 4.26 -31.71 -10.70
C GLU A 10 3.50 -31.99 -9.40
N LEU A 11 2.94 -33.20 -9.25
CA LEU A 11 2.24 -33.60 -8.03
C LEU A 11 3.18 -33.71 -6.83
N ILE A 12 4.41 -34.17 -7.06
CA ILE A 12 5.43 -34.20 -6.01
C ILE A 12 5.75 -32.77 -5.58
N ALA A 13 6.00 -31.85 -6.52
CA ALA A 13 6.26 -30.45 -6.21
C ALA A 13 5.09 -29.78 -5.47
N ASP A 14 3.85 -30.03 -5.88
CA ASP A 14 2.67 -29.53 -5.20
C ASP A 14 2.58 -30.02 -3.75
N VAL A 15 2.81 -31.32 -3.51
CA VAL A 15 2.84 -31.87 -2.13
C VAL A 15 3.98 -31.25 -1.31
N LEU A 16 5.16 -31.10 -1.91
CA LEU A 16 6.31 -30.48 -1.24
C LEU A 16 6.07 -28.99 -0.91
N SER A 17 5.23 -28.30 -1.70
CA SER A 17 4.90 -26.90 -1.48
C SER A 17 4.01 -26.65 -0.26
N GLU A 18 3.39 -27.69 0.30
CA GLU A 18 2.56 -27.60 1.50
C GLU A 18 3.35 -27.85 2.79
N LEU A 19 4.64 -28.18 2.68
CA LEU A 19 5.52 -28.40 3.83
C LEU A 19 6.00 -27.08 4.43
N ASP A 20 6.37 -27.13 5.71
CA ASP A 20 7.16 -26.06 6.31
C ASP A 20 8.58 -26.02 5.73
N LEU A 21 9.24 -24.87 5.88
CA LEU A 21 10.54 -24.63 5.25
C LEU A 21 11.64 -25.57 5.77
N GLU A 22 11.60 -25.95 7.05
CA GLU A 22 12.58 -26.86 7.65
C GLU A 22 12.42 -28.28 7.10
N SER A 23 11.19 -28.79 7.07
CA SER A 23 10.89 -30.09 6.47
C SER A 23 11.25 -30.14 4.98
N LEU A 24 10.95 -29.07 4.22
CA LEU A 24 11.29 -29.00 2.80
C LEU A 24 12.80 -29.06 2.59
N ILE A 25 13.58 -28.35 3.40
CA ILE A 25 15.05 -28.42 3.39
C ILE A 25 15.49 -29.86 3.65
N THR A 26 15.02 -30.51 4.72
CA THR A 26 15.44 -31.88 5.03
C THR A 26 15.09 -32.84 3.89
N ILE A 27 13.87 -32.78 3.36
CA ILE A 27 13.40 -33.69 2.29
C ILE A 27 14.18 -33.49 0.99
N SER A 28 14.59 -32.26 0.67
CA SER A 28 15.39 -31.98 -0.53
C SER A 28 16.73 -32.74 -0.57
N TYR A 29 17.25 -33.18 0.58
CA TYR A 29 18.50 -33.95 0.67
C TYR A 29 18.30 -35.46 0.84
N LEU A 30 17.05 -35.95 0.94
CA LEU A 30 16.79 -37.39 1.14
C LEU A 30 16.94 -38.22 -0.15
N SER A 31 16.79 -37.61 -1.33
CA SER A 31 16.86 -38.31 -2.62
C SER A 31 17.29 -37.36 -3.74
N ARG A 32 18.07 -37.88 -4.70
CA ARG A 32 18.45 -37.12 -5.91
C ARG A 32 17.24 -36.64 -6.70
N ARG A 33 16.21 -37.48 -6.85
CA ARG A 33 14.99 -37.08 -7.57
C ARG A 33 14.27 -35.93 -6.89
N LEU A 34 14.20 -35.93 -5.56
CA LEU A 34 13.56 -34.84 -4.81
C LEU A 34 14.41 -33.57 -4.88
N HIS A 35 15.72 -33.69 -4.78
CA HIS A 35 16.64 -32.59 -5.00
C HIS A 35 16.42 -31.93 -6.36
N ASP A 36 16.37 -32.72 -7.44
CA ASP A 36 16.17 -32.22 -8.81
C ASP A 36 14.83 -31.50 -8.95
N ILE A 37 13.74 -32.10 -8.47
CA ILE A 37 12.38 -31.50 -8.48
C ILE A 37 12.35 -30.17 -7.72
N VAL A 38 12.97 -30.13 -6.53
CA VAL A 38 12.96 -28.95 -5.66
C VAL A 38 13.86 -27.83 -6.20
N SER A 39 14.93 -28.19 -6.91
CA SER A 39 15.83 -27.24 -7.57
C SER A 39 15.30 -26.67 -8.88
N ASP A 40 14.27 -27.28 -9.47
CA ASP A 40 13.69 -26.85 -10.73
C ASP A 40 12.93 -25.52 -10.56
N PRO A 41 13.34 -24.43 -11.25
CA PRO A 41 12.69 -23.13 -11.13
C PRO A 41 11.27 -23.10 -11.71
N SER A 42 10.91 -24.04 -12.59
CA SER A 42 9.57 -24.12 -13.18
C SER A 42 8.53 -24.70 -12.22
N LEU A 43 8.93 -25.67 -11.39
CA LEU A 43 8.07 -26.29 -10.37
C LEU A 43 8.05 -25.48 -9.07
N ASN A 44 9.21 -24.97 -8.66
CA ASN A 44 9.41 -24.06 -7.53
C ASN A 44 8.54 -24.33 -6.27
N PRO A 45 8.69 -25.50 -5.62
CA PRO A 45 7.93 -25.84 -4.42
C PRO A 45 8.24 -24.92 -3.23
N TRP A 46 9.36 -24.17 -3.28
CA TRP A 46 9.78 -23.23 -2.24
C TRP A 46 8.87 -22.02 -2.06
N ARG A 47 8.09 -21.64 -3.08
CA ARG A 47 7.37 -20.37 -3.08
C ARG A 47 6.34 -20.26 -1.96
N LYS A 48 5.46 -21.27 -1.82
CA LYS A 48 4.40 -21.24 -0.80
C LYS A 48 4.98 -21.27 0.62
N PRO A 49 5.94 -22.14 0.97
CA PRO A 49 6.53 -22.15 2.32
C PRO A 49 7.24 -20.85 2.68
N ILE A 50 7.97 -20.25 1.73
CA ILE A 50 8.63 -18.95 1.93
C ILE A 50 7.59 -17.87 2.20
N LEU A 51 6.55 -17.74 1.36
CA LEU A 51 5.50 -16.74 1.54
C LEU A 51 4.71 -16.95 2.84
N HIS A 52 4.46 -18.21 3.23
CA HIS A 52 3.82 -18.53 4.50
C HIS A 52 4.68 -18.07 5.68
N SER A 53 5.98 -18.34 5.66
CA SER A 53 6.91 -17.89 6.71
C SER A 53 7.03 -16.37 6.77
N LEU A 54 7.05 -15.67 5.64
CA LEU A 54 7.13 -14.21 5.61
C LEU A 54 5.85 -13.52 6.10
N ARG A 55 4.68 -14.17 5.93
CA ARG A 55 3.37 -13.58 6.30
C ARG A 55 2.92 -13.91 7.71
N SER A 56 3.33 -15.05 8.26
CA SER A 56 2.91 -15.50 9.59
C SER A 56 3.44 -14.61 10.71
N GLY A 57 4.47 -13.79 10.46
CA GLY A 57 4.96 -12.79 11.42
C GLY A 57 5.60 -13.37 12.68
N GLN A 58 5.64 -14.69 12.83
CA GLN A 58 6.56 -15.36 13.73
C GLN A 58 7.96 -15.04 13.24
N GLU A 59 8.83 -14.59 14.17
CA GLU A 59 10.22 -14.22 13.92
C GLU A 59 10.80 -15.05 12.78
N GLU A 60 11.19 -14.38 11.68
CA GLU A 60 11.55 -15.03 10.41
C GLU A 60 12.37 -16.29 10.67
N SER A 61 11.82 -17.45 10.29
CA SER A 61 12.33 -18.76 10.70
C SER A 61 13.84 -18.85 10.48
N VAL A 62 14.55 -19.50 11.41
CA VAL A 62 15.99 -19.77 11.29
C VAL A 62 16.34 -20.38 9.93
N ALA A 63 15.41 -21.15 9.35
CA ALA A 63 15.55 -21.72 8.01
C ALA A 63 15.70 -20.66 6.90
N LEU A 64 15.02 -19.51 6.99
CA LEU A 64 15.11 -18.41 6.01
C LEU A 64 16.50 -17.76 5.98
N LYS A 65 17.19 -17.66 7.14
CA LYS A 65 18.44 -16.89 7.32
C LYS A 65 19.56 -17.33 6.36
N HIS A 66 19.65 -18.63 6.09
CA HIS A 66 20.73 -19.23 5.30
C HIS A 66 20.27 -19.86 3.99
N LEU A 67 19.06 -19.55 3.50
CA LEU A 67 18.55 -20.12 2.23
C LEU A 67 19.45 -19.79 1.03
N SER A 68 20.18 -18.66 1.05
CA SER A 68 21.01 -18.21 -0.07
C SER A 68 22.27 -19.03 -0.27
N VAL A 69 22.73 -19.72 0.79
CA VAL A 69 23.88 -20.62 0.75
C VAL A 69 23.53 -21.93 0.04
N ARG A 70 22.24 -22.25 -0.04
CA ARG A 70 21.73 -23.51 -0.58
C ARG A 70 21.52 -23.38 -2.08
N GLN A 71 22.29 -24.13 -2.88
CA GLN A 71 22.16 -24.14 -4.35
C GLN A 71 20.81 -24.69 -4.85
N ILE A 72 20.12 -25.47 -4.02
CA ILE A 72 18.79 -26.04 -4.29
C ILE A 72 17.67 -25.01 -4.33
N VAL A 73 17.89 -23.79 -3.80
CA VAL A 73 16.86 -22.76 -3.76
C VAL A 73 17.01 -21.89 -5.01
N PRO A 74 16.01 -21.84 -5.90
CA PRO A 74 16.05 -20.94 -7.03
C PRO A 74 16.21 -19.48 -6.61
N ARG A 75 17.13 -18.76 -7.26
CA ARG A 75 17.48 -17.38 -6.87
C ARG A 75 16.32 -16.40 -7.02
N HIS A 76 15.38 -16.64 -7.94
CA HIS A 76 14.23 -15.77 -8.13
C HIS A 76 13.32 -15.69 -6.90
N ASN A 77 13.34 -16.68 -6.01
CA ASN A 77 12.60 -16.63 -4.74
C ASN A 77 13.10 -15.51 -3.82
N TRP A 78 14.36 -15.12 -3.96
CA TRP A 78 14.92 -14.00 -3.20
C TRP A 78 14.33 -12.64 -3.59
N ILE A 79 13.75 -12.51 -4.80
CA ILE A 79 13.02 -11.30 -5.16
C ILE A 79 11.81 -11.11 -4.23
N GLU A 80 11.08 -12.20 -3.93
CA GLU A 80 9.94 -12.13 -3.00
C GLU A 80 10.40 -11.90 -1.56
N ILE A 81 11.45 -12.60 -1.12
CA ILE A 81 12.00 -12.44 0.24
C ILE A 81 12.43 -10.98 0.44
N LEU A 82 13.25 -10.42 -0.45
CA LEU A 82 13.76 -9.06 -0.30
C LEU A 82 12.63 -8.02 -0.38
N SER A 83 11.57 -8.30 -1.11
CA SER A 83 10.42 -7.38 -1.24
C SER A 83 9.52 -7.35 0.00
N LEU A 84 9.43 -8.46 0.75
CA LEU A 84 8.44 -8.62 1.83
C LEU A 84 9.06 -8.72 3.23
N ALA A 85 10.29 -9.22 3.34
CA ALA A 85 10.95 -9.49 4.63
C ALA A 85 11.22 -8.20 5.43
N SER A 86 11.33 -8.36 6.75
CA SER A 86 11.55 -7.23 7.65
C SER A 86 12.90 -6.55 7.37
N PRO A 87 13.00 -5.20 7.50
CA PRO A 87 14.29 -4.53 7.34
C PRO A 87 15.37 -5.05 8.30
N SER A 88 14.98 -5.43 9.53
CA SER A 88 15.89 -6.04 10.52
C SER A 88 16.53 -7.32 10.01
N PHE A 89 15.72 -8.23 9.48
CA PHE A 89 16.20 -9.53 9.04
C PHE A 89 17.14 -9.40 7.85
N ILE A 90 16.79 -8.62 6.84
CA ILE A 90 17.64 -8.45 5.65
C ILE A 90 18.98 -7.81 6.03
N LEU A 91 18.99 -6.83 6.94
CA LEU A 91 20.20 -6.08 7.29
C LEU A 91 21.10 -6.80 8.31
N LEU A 92 20.52 -7.57 9.24
CA LEU A 92 21.24 -8.06 10.42
C LEU A 92 21.36 -9.58 10.49
N GLU A 93 20.45 -10.33 9.86
CA GLU A 93 20.33 -11.79 10.08
C GLU A 93 20.52 -12.61 8.80
N ALA A 94 19.98 -12.13 7.68
CA ALA A 94 19.94 -12.86 6.43
C ALA A 94 21.31 -12.85 5.72
N THR A 95 21.72 -14.02 5.24
CA THR A 95 22.81 -14.11 4.28
C THR A 95 22.26 -13.74 2.90
N LEU A 96 22.76 -12.67 2.29
CA LEU A 96 22.23 -12.20 1.00
C LEU A 96 22.79 -13.00 -0.19
N PRO A 97 21.94 -13.39 -1.16
CA PRO A 97 22.40 -14.04 -2.38
C PRO A 97 23.18 -13.09 -3.29
N ASN A 98 23.90 -13.66 -4.25
CA ASN A 98 24.48 -12.92 -5.36
C ASN A 98 23.47 -12.83 -6.52
N LEU A 99 22.71 -11.73 -6.57
CA LEU A 99 21.73 -11.42 -7.60
C LEU A 99 22.31 -10.48 -8.67
N LYS A 100 21.77 -10.57 -9.88
CA LYS A 100 22.06 -9.65 -10.98
C LYS A 100 21.51 -8.25 -10.69
N SER A 101 22.02 -7.26 -11.41
CA SER A 101 21.59 -5.86 -11.28
C SER A 101 20.08 -5.69 -11.52
N GLU A 102 19.54 -6.35 -12.56
CA GLU A 102 18.11 -6.34 -12.90
C GLU A 102 17.22 -6.95 -11.80
N GLU A 103 17.71 -8.00 -11.14
CA GLU A 103 16.98 -8.63 -10.03
C GLU A 103 16.94 -7.71 -8.80
N TRP A 104 18.03 -6.98 -8.52
CA TRP A 104 18.05 -5.96 -7.46
C TRP A 104 17.14 -4.78 -7.78
N GLU A 105 17.09 -4.35 -9.04
CA GLU A 105 16.16 -3.32 -9.50
C GLU A 105 14.70 -3.75 -9.30
N GLU A 106 14.37 -4.99 -9.66
CA GLU A 106 13.03 -5.53 -9.45
C GLU A 106 12.68 -5.62 -7.96
N CYS A 107 13.61 -6.02 -7.10
CA CYS A 107 13.42 -5.98 -5.65
C CYS A 107 13.14 -4.56 -5.15
N PHE A 108 13.88 -3.58 -5.67
CA PHE A 108 13.71 -2.17 -5.32
C PHE A 108 12.32 -1.67 -5.70
N ASN A 109 11.90 -1.92 -6.94
CA ASN A 109 10.63 -1.47 -7.48
C ASN A 109 9.42 -2.14 -6.82
N ARG A 110 9.58 -3.39 -6.38
CA ARG A 110 8.54 -4.11 -5.63
C ARG A 110 8.42 -3.67 -4.18
N ARG A 111 9.50 -3.19 -3.57
CA ARG A 111 9.48 -2.84 -2.14
C ARG A 111 9.18 -1.36 -1.89
N PHE A 112 9.88 -0.49 -2.62
CA PHE A 112 9.97 0.93 -2.31
C PHE A 112 9.14 1.78 -3.25
N LEU A 113 8.81 2.98 -2.78
CA LEU A 113 8.15 4.02 -3.56
C LEU A 113 9.06 4.48 -4.74
N PRO A 114 8.53 4.69 -5.95
CA PRO A 114 9.31 5.12 -7.12
C PRO A 114 10.14 6.40 -6.90
N GLY A 115 9.62 7.37 -6.15
CA GLY A 115 10.29 8.61 -5.78
C GLY A 115 11.56 8.40 -4.97
N TRP A 116 11.75 7.22 -4.38
CA TRP A 116 12.97 6.87 -3.64
C TRP A 116 14.12 6.45 -4.53
N ARG A 117 13.89 6.30 -5.85
CA ARG A 117 14.96 6.14 -6.85
C ARG A 117 15.96 7.31 -6.85
N LYS A 118 15.60 8.48 -6.30
CA LYS A 118 16.51 9.61 -6.06
C LYS A 118 17.77 9.25 -5.25
N TRP A 119 17.72 8.12 -4.52
CA TRP A 119 18.84 7.62 -3.72
C TRP A 119 19.79 6.68 -4.46
N LEU A 120 19.47 6.30 -5.70
CA LEU A 120 20.40 5.66 -6.63
C LEU A 120 21.39 6.71 -7.16
N LYS A 121 22.33 7.15 -6.32
CA LYS A 121 23.43 8.03 -6.73
C LYS A 121 24.61 7.17 -7.19
N ASP A 122 24.98 7.22 -8.47
CA ASP A 122 26.15 6.61 -9.15
C ASP A 122 26.58 5.20 -8.69
N GLY A 123 25.68 4.44 -8.05
CA GLY A 123 25.97 3.20 -7.36
C GLY A 123 25.23 2.02 -7.96
N SER A 124 25.54 0.81 -7.47
CA SER A 124 24.80 -0.39 -7.85
C SER A 124 23.39 -0.42 -7.24
N TRP A 125 22.45 -1.07 -7.91
CA TRP A 125 21.10 -1.30 -7.38
C TRP A 125 21.09 -1.99 -6.01
N LYS A 126 22.04 -2.91 -5.77
CA LYS A 126 22.25 -3.53 -4.46
C LYS A 126 22.56 -2.50 -3.38
N ALA A 127 23.49 -1.58 -3.66
CA ALA A 127 23.88 -0.54 -2.71
C ALA A 127 22.74 0.44 -2.45
N ALA A 128 21.97 0.81 -3.49
CA ALA A 128 20.79 1.65 -3.34
C ALA A 128 19.70 0.96 -2.51
N PHE A 129 19.41 -0.31 -2.77
CA PHE A 129 18.44 -1.11 -2.02
C PHE A 129 18.80 -1.18 -0.54
N LEU A 130 20.03 -1.61 -0.21
CA LEU A 130 20.48 -1.72 1.18
C LEU A 130 20.59 -0.37 1.87
N GLY A 131 21.03 0.66 1.13
CA GLY A 131 21.09 2.02 1.61
C GLY A 131 19.72 2.50 2.06
N VAL A 132 18.74 2.49 1.16
CA VAL A 132 17.34 2.88 1.45
C VAL A 132 16.75 2.04 2.58
N LEU A 133 16.98 0.73 2.59
CA LEU A 133 16.50 -0.16 3.63
C LEU A 133 17.06 0.21 5.01
N HIS A 134 18.35 0.52 5.09
CA HIS A 134 18.98 1.00 6.33
C HIS A 134 18.35 2.29 6.81
N ARG A 135 18.01 3.22 5.90
CA ARG A 135 17.32 4.47 6.26
C ARG A 135 15.96 4.22 6.85
N VAL A 136 15.16 3.38 6.19
CA VAL A 136 13.84 2.96 6.69
C VAL A 136 13.99 2.32 8.06
N TYR A 137 14.91 1.36 8.21
CA TYR A 137 15.17 0.68 9.48
C TYR A 137 15.54 1.66 10.59
N HIS A 138 16.48 2.57 10.31
CA HIS A 138 16.93 3.59 11.27
C HIS A 138 15.78 4.51 11.67
N ARG A 139 15.06 5.06 10.68
CA ARG A 139 13.94 5.98 10.89
C ARG A 139 12.75 5.31 11.55
N SER A 140 12.53 4.00 11.34
CA SER A 140 11.46 3.25 12.02
C SER A 140 11.66 3.16 13.54
N ARG A 141 12.91 3.27 14.00
CA ARG A 141 13.30 3.11 15.41
C ARG A 141 13.72 4.41 16.08
N THR A 142 14.18 5.39 15.33
CA THR A 142 14.65 6.67 15.84
C THR A 142 13.90 7.84 15.21
N SER A 143 13.77 8.95 15.91
CA SER A 143 13.19 10.18 15.35
C SER A 143 14.19 10.98 14.49
N CYS A 144 15.16 10.30 13.89
CA CYS A 144 16.23 10.96 13.14
C CYS A 144 15.71 11.50 11.79
N THR A 145 16.05 12.75 11.50
CA THR A 145 15.69 13.44 10.25
C THR A 145 16.92 13.91 9.46
N SER A 146 18.11 13.43 9.80
CA SER A 146 19.36 13.89 9.16
C SER A 146 19.41 13.57 7.68
N GLU A 147 18.83 12.43 7.28
CA GLU A 147 18.88 11.94 5.90
C GLU A 147 17.79 12.56 5.00
N GLU A 148 16.71 13.08 5.59
CA GLU A 148 15.60 13.71 4.88
C GLU A 148 15.12 14.93 5.67
N SER A 149 15.67 16.10 5.32
CA SER A 149 15.38 17.37 6.01
C SER A 149 13.99 17.94 5.68
N TRP A 150 13.45 17.57 4.53
CA TRP A 150 12.14 18.00 4.03
C TRP A 150 11.26 16.79 3.74
N THR A 151 10.02 16.84 4.21
CA THR A 151 8.99 15.84 3.94
C THR A 151 8.02 16.42 2.93
N LYS A 152 7.94 15.77 1.77
CA LYS A 152 6.97 16.12 0.72
C LYS A 152 5.64 15.42 0.91
N TYR A 153 4.56 16.11 0.58
CA TYR A 153 3.19 15.60 0.65
C TYR A 153 2.36 16.22 -0.47
N ILE A 154 1.25 15.57 -0.82
CA ILE A 154 0.39 16.02 -1.93
C ILE A 154 -0.93 16.54 -1.38
N VAL A 155 -1.42 17.65 -1.93
CA VAL A 155 -2.74 18.18 -1.65
C VAL A 155 -3.57 18.18 -2.93
N LEU A 156 -4.71 17.50 -2.91
CA LEU A 156 -5.72 17.58 -3.95
C LEU A 156 -6.70 18.70 -3.60
N ASN A 157 -6.73 19.74 -4.42
CA ASN A 157 -7.62 20.87 -4.21
C ASN A 157 -9.00 20.62 -4.84
N ARG A 158 -10.02 21.31 -4.31
CA ARG A 158 -11.39 21.27 -4.84
C ARG A 158 -11.54 21.83 -6.26
N ASN A 159 -10.63 22.68 -6.70
CA ASN A 159 -10.67 23.34 -8.02
C ASN A 159 -10.15 22.43 -9.15
N GLY A 160 -9.79 21.18 -8.86
CA GLY A 160 -9.24 20.25 -9.85
C GLY A 160 -7.71 20.27 -9.94
N THR A 161 -7.02 21.19 -9.25
CA THR A 161 -5.55 21.22 -9.20
C THR A 161 -5.00 20.35 -8.08
N ALA A 162 -3.74 19.97 -8.18
CA ALA A 162 -3.03 19.30 -7.11
C ALA A 162 -1.65 19.93 -6.90
N ASN A 163 -1.22 19.98 -5.65
CA ASN A 163 0.04 20.57 -5.24
C ASN A 163 0.95 19.53 -4.57
N GLU A 164 2.21 19.48 -4.98
CA GLU A 164 3.28 18.83 -4.21
C GLU A 164 3.90 19.89 -3.29
N LEU A 165 3.66 19.75 -1.99
CA LEU A 165 4.12 20.67 -0.96
C LEU A 165 5.23 20.03 -0.15
N GLU A 166 6.03 20.86 0.51
CA GLU A 166 7.08 20.41 1.42
C GLU A 166 7.01 21.12 2.75
N ALA A 167 7.36 20.41 3.81
CA ALA A 167 7.51 20.95 5.14
C ALA A 167 8.75 20.35 5.81
N ALA A 168 9.30 21.06 6.79
CA ALA A 168 10.47 20.58 7.51
C ALA A 168 10.15 19.26 8.22
N SER A 169 10.97 18.23 8.00
CA SER A 169 10.78 16.91 8.62
C SER A 169 10.86 16.99 10.15
N ARG A 170 11.65 17.94 10.68
CA ARG A 170 11.72 18.22 12.11
C ARG A 170 10.43 18.90 12.56
N GLY A 171 9.57 18.15 13.24
CA GLY A 171 8.28 18.66 13.71
C GLY A 171 7.16 18.58 12.66
N PHE A 172 7.35 17.82 11.58
CA PHE A 172 6.27 17.55 10.62
C PHE A 172 5.08 16.90 11.34
N ASN A 173 3.96 17.60 11.39
CA ASN A 173 2.72 17.13 11.97
C ASN A 173 1.58 17.29 10.95
N PRO A 174 1.16 16.21 10.27
CA PRO A 174 0.13 16.29 9.24
C PRO A 174 -1.22 16.76 9.80
N LEU A 175 -1.56 16.42 11.04
CA LEU A 175 -2.82 16.84 11.64
C LEU A 175 -2.86 18.36 11.84
N SER A 176 -1.76 18.96 12.31
CA SER A 176 -1.64 20.41 12.46
C SER A 176 -1.70 21.12 11.10
N ILE A 177 -0.95 20.62 10.11
CA ILE A 177 -0.92 21.19 8.75
C ILE A 177 -2.33 21.14 8.13
N PHE A 178 -3.01 20.01 8.23
CA PHE A 178 -4.36 19.86 7.68
C PHE A 178 -5.39 20.73 8.40
N ASN A 179 -5.29 20.87 9.72
CA ASN A 179 -6.18 21.77 10.47
C ASN A 179 -5.96 23.24 10.07
N GLU A 180 -4.73 23.66 9.77
CA GLU A 180 -4.47 24.99 9.22
C GLU A 180 -5.12 25.17 7.84
N MET A 181 -5.03 24.17 6.96
CA MET A 181 -5.71 24.18 5.66
C MET A 181 -7.24 24.25 5.80
N LYS A 182 -7.80 23.52 6.76
CA LYS A 182 -9.24 23.61 7.09
C LYS A 182 -9.62 24.99 7.58
N LEU A 183 -8.80 25.63 8.40
CA LEU A 183 -9.02 27.00 8.86
C LEU A 183 -9.05 27.98 7.69
N GLN A 184 -8.09 27.89 6.77
CA GLN A 184 -8.05 28.71 5.56
C GLN A 184 -9.27 28.50 4.66
N SER A 185 -9.85 27.29 4.69
CA SER A 185 -11.04 26.91 3.90
C SER A 185 -12.38 27.10 4.63
N ASN A 186 -12.39 27.64 5.85
CA ASN A 186 -13.57 27.75 6.72
C ASN A 186 -14.25 26.41 7.09
N LEU A 187 -13.50 25.32 7.13
CA LEU A 187 -13.97 23.95 7.42
C LEU A 187 -13.58 23.45 8.83
N MET A 188 -13.18 24.34 9.74
CA MET A 188 -12.75 23.95 11.09
C MET A 188 -13.83 23.32 11.96
N HIS A 189 -15.09 23.60 11.66
CA HIS A 189 -16.24 23.03 12.37
C HIS A 189 -16.46 21.55 12.04
N LEU A 190 -15.89 21.05 10.93
CA LEU A 190 -15.98 19.65 10.53
C LEU A 190 -14.88 18.82 11.19
N GLU A 191 -15.12 17.53 11.39
CA GLU A 191 -14.11 16.59 11.90
C GLU A 191 -13.09 16.24 10.81
N THR A 192 -11.82 16.09 11.19
CA THR A 192 -10.77 15.58 10.28
C THR A 192 -10.87 14.06 10.19
N ARG A 193 -11.17 13.56 8.99
CA ARG A 193 -11.26 12.13 8.68
C ARG A 193 -9.96 11.65 8.04
N ILE A 194 -9.46 10.52 8.50
CA ILE A 194 -8.18 9.95 8.04
C ILE A 194 -8.44 8.54 7.52
N ARG A 195 -8.15 8.30 6.24
CA ARG A 195 -8.30 6.98 5.60
C ARG A 195 -6.94 6.37 5.32
N LEU A 196 -6.81 5.08 5.63
CA LEU A 196 -5.70 4.25 5.17
C LEU A 196 -6.02 3.79 3.74
N VAL A 197 -5.26 4.29 2.77
CA VAL A 197 -5.47 4.04 1.33
C VAL A 197 -4.84 2.71 0.93
N VAL A 198 -3.54 2.59 1.23
CA VAL A 198 -2.79 1.38 0.96
C VAL A 198 -1.65 1.25 1.97
N GLN A 199 -1.39 0.03 2.40
CA GLN A 199 -0.19 -0.31 3.14
C GLN A 199 0.79 -1.05 2.23
N LEU A 200 2.04 -0.63 2.22
CA LEU A 200 3.17 -1.25 1.52
C LEU A 200 4.11 -1.92 2.54
N ALA A 201 5.24 -2.46 2.09
CA ALA A 201 6.19 -3.16 2.96
C ALA A 201 6.79 -2.26 4.06
N ASP A 202 7.15 -1.02 3.73
CA ASP A 202 7.87 -0.12 4.63
C ASP A 202 7.09 1.16 4.99
N VAL A 203 6.03 1.47 4.24
CA VAL A 203 5.24 2.69 4.41
C VAL A 203 3.75 2.40 4.25
N ARG A 204 2.92 3.28 4.79
CA ARG A 204 1.48 3.32 4.50
C ARG A 204 1.08 4.71 4.02
N ILE A 205 0.10 4.74 3.13
CA ILE A 205 -0.40 5.97 2.51
C ILE A 205 -1.69 6.36 3.21
N LEU A 206 -1.70 7.57 3.76
CA LEU A 206 -2.82 8.12 4.50
C LEU A 206 -3.41 9.32 3.77
N ALA A 207 -4.74 9.40 3.75
CA ALA A 207 -5.49 10.51 3.20
C ALA A 207 -6.24 11.24 4.31
N PHE A 208 -6.09 12.56 4.37
CA PHE A 208 -6.72 13.45 5.34
C PHE A 208 -7.73 14.31 4.60
N GLY A 209 -8.97 14.30 5.05
CA GLY A 209 -10.05 15.07 4.46
C GLY A 209 -11.11 15.45 5.47
N THR A 210 -12.15 16.10 4.98
CA THR A 210 -13.36 16.41 5.76
C THR A 210 -14.59 15.91 5.03
N LEU A 211 -15.54 15.36 5.79
CA LEU A 211 -16.81 14.87 5.30
C LEU A 211 -17.94 15.80 5.77
N ASP A 212 -18.87 16.11 4.87
CA ASP A 212 -20.06 16.92 5.17
C ASP A 212 -21.24 16.49 4.27
N ARG A 213 -22.46 16.94 4.59
CA ARG A 213 -23.62 16.92 3.68
C ARG A 213 -23.73 18.28 2.99
N PRO A 214 -23.00 18.51 1.89
CA PRO A 214 -22.92 19.82 1.29
C PRO A 214 -24.27 20.25 0.72
N ARG A 215 -24.70 21.47 1.04
CA ARG A 215 -25.90 22.09 0.44
C ARG A 215 -25.67 22.56 -1.01
N SER A 216 -24.42 22.56 -1.47
CA SER A 216 -23.99 23.03 -2.79
C SER A 216 -22.75 22.24 -3.27
N THR A 217 -22.61 22.06 -4.58
CA THR A 217 -21.45 21.36 -5.18
C THR A 217 -20.13 22.15 -5.07
N LEU A 218 -20.17 23.43 -4.72
CA LEU A 218 -19.00 24.32 -4.66
C LEU A 218 -17.96 23.92 -3.59
N THR A 219 -18.37 23.19 -2.56
CA THR A 219 -17.47 22.73 -1.49
C THR A 219 -16.94 21.32 -1.74
N VAL A 220 -17.54 20.58 -2.68
CA VAL A 220 -17.22 19.18 -2.98
C VAL A 220 -15.88 19.11 -3.72
N ASN A 221 -15.06 18.14 -3.34
CA ASN A 221 -13.80 17.84 -4.01
C ASN A 221 -13.92 16.57 -4.85
N PRO A 222 -14.08 16.69 -6.19
CA PRO A 222 -14.23 15.53 -7.07
C PRO A 222 -12.96 14.67 -7.14
N ASN A 223 -11.78 15.29 -6.98
CA ASN A 223 -10.49 14.58 -6.99
C ASN A 223 -10.32 13.74 -5.72
N ALA A 224 -10.81 14.22 -4.58
CA ALA A 224 -10.77 13.48 -3.32
C ALA A 224 -11.61 12.20 -3.39
N HIS A 225 -12.83 12.32 -3.92
CA HIS A 225 -13.70 11.16 -4.15
C HIS A 225 -13.04 10.17 -5.10
N THR A 226 -12.59 10.61 -6.27
CA THR A 226 -11.98 9.74 -7.29
C THR A 226 -10.70 9.05 -6.81
N PHE A 227 -9.94 9.69 -5.92
CA PHE A 227 -8.74 9.08 -5.34
C PHE A 227 -9.08 7.93 -4.38
N LEU A 228 -10.13 8.10 -3.57
CA LEU A 228 -10.55 7.09 -2.58
C LEU A 228 -11.43 5.99 -3.18
N HIS A 229 -12.23 6.35 -4.21
CA HIS A 229 -13.12 5.48 -4.96
C HIS A 229 -12.66 5.46 -6.43
N PRO A 230 -11.78 4.51 -6.80
CA PRO A 230 -11.27 4.42 -8.16
C PRO A 230 -12.44 4.13 -9.12
N PRO A 231 -12.53 4.84 -10.26
CA PRO A 231 -13.70 4.77 -11.13
C PRO A 231 -13.93 3.35 -11.65
N GLY A 232 -15.15 2.84 -11.71
CA GLY A 232 -15.43 1.51 -12.29
C GLY A 232 -15.17 0.30 -11.37
N ILE A 233 -14.74 0.52 -10.13
CA ILE A 233 -14.71 -0.55 -9.10
C ILE A 233 -16.10 -0.74 -8.46
N ASP A 234 -16.89 0.33 -8.39
CA ASP A 234 -18.20 0.33 -7.71
C ASP A 234 -19.31 -0.36 -8.54
N ASP A 235 -19.24 -0.29 -9.87
CA ASP A 235 -20.19 -0.98 -10.79
C ASP A 235 -20.14 -2.50 -10.65
N LEU A 236 -18.99 -3.06 -10.24
CA LEU A 236 -18.84 -4.50 -9.98
C LEU A 236 -19.45 -4.91 -8.63
N GLN A 237 -19.61 -3.98 -7.69
CA GLN A 237 -20.25 -4.22 -6.40
C GLN A 237 -21.77 -4.02 -6.47
N SER A 238 -22.25 -3.02 -7.22
CA SER A 238 -23.68 -2.77 -7.44
C SER A 238 -24.37 -3.92 -8.18
N LEU A 239 -23.68 -4.56 -9.14
CA LEU A 239 -24.18 -5.78 -9.80
C LEU A 239 -24.35 -6.98 -8.85
N ARG A 240 -23.72 -6.98 -7.67
CA ARG A 240 -23.94 -7.99 -6.62
C ARG A 240 -25.08 -7.64 -5.66
N SER A 241 -25.57 -6.40 -5.70
CA SER A 241 -26.68 -5.91 -4.88
C SER A 241 -27.97 -5.74 -5.71
N ASN A 242 -28.31 -6.73 -6.55
CA ASN A 242 -29.66 -6.82 -7.10
C ASN A 242 -30.62 -7.39 -6.04
N ARG A 243 -30.97 -6.55 -5.05
CA ARG A 243 -32.24 -6.68 -4.34
C ARG A 243 -33.14 -5.56 -4.85
N VAL A 244 -34.14 -5.97 -5.64
CA VAL A 244 -35.27 -5.16 -6.04
C VAL A 244 -35.86 -4.49 -4.79
N VAL A 245 -35.62 -3.19 -4.64
CA VAL A 245 -36.33 -2.36 -3.66
C VAL A 245 -37.73 -2.13 -4.21
N THR A 246 -38.73 -2.75 -3.58
CA THR A 246 -40.13 -2.38 -3.77
C THR A 246 -40.35 -1.00 -3.16
N ASP A 247 -40.53 -0.03 -4.05
CA ASP A 247 -40.90 1.35 -3.77
C ASP A 247 -42.25 1.42 -3.02
N HIS A 248 -42.19 1.93 -1.79
CA HIS A 248 -43.36 2.36 -1.01
C HIS A 248 -43.06 3.70 -0.34
N GLY A 249 -43.15 4.82 -1.06
CA GLY A 249 -43.33 6.10 -0.38
C GLY A 249 -43.06 7.40 -1.15
N VAL A 250 -44.03 7.79 -1.99
CA VAL A 250 -44.52 9.18 -2.20
C VAL A 250 -43.47 10.31 -2.23
N TYR A 251 -42.75 10.46 -3.35
CA TYR A 251 -42.35 11.77 -3.88
C TYR A 251 -42.36 11.73 -5.42
N PRO A 252 -42.91 12.75 -6.11
CA PRO A 252 -42.81 12.83 -7.56
C PRO A 252 -41.36 13.15 -7.94
N LEU A 253 -40.63 12.13 -8.39
CA LEU A 253 -39.36 12.29 -9.10
C LEU A 253 -39.65 13.03 -10.41
N GLY A 254 -39.38 14.33 -10.44
CA GLY A 254 -39.19 15.04 -11.70
C GLY A 254 -37.87 14.61 -12.34
N PRO A 255 -37.73 14.52 -13.68
CA PRO A 255 -36.55 13.97 -14.34
C PRO A 255 -35.30 14.87 -14.30
N ASP A 256 -35.30 15.95 -13.52
CA ASP A 256 -34.33 17.05 -13.62
C ASP A 256 -33.61 17.36 -12.30
N SER A 257 -33.30 16.35 -11.47
CA SER A 257 -32.24 16.50 -10.47
C SER A 257 -30.91 16.26 -11.16
N ALA A 258 -30.18 17.33 -11.44
CA ALA A 258 -28.89 17.34 -12.14
C ALA A 258 -27.96 16.21 -11.67
N ASP A 259 -28.03 15.10 -12.40
CA ASP A 259 -26.94 14.16 -12.54
C ASP A 259 -25.71 14.97 -12.89
N TYR A 260 -24.63 14.76 -12.13
CA TYR A 260 -23.30 15.14 -12.56
C TYR A 260 -23.16 14.75 -14.04
N PRO A 261 -22.59 15.59 -14.92
CA PRO A 261 -22.31 15.17 -16.28
C PRO A 261 -21.40 13.94 -16.21
N GLY A 262 -22.05 12.78 -16.31
CA GLY A 262 -21.46 11.45 -16.34
C GLY A 262 -20.76 11.33 -17.66
N VAL A 263 -19.56 11.91 -17.75
CA VAL A 263 -18.52 11.29 -18.54
C VAL A 263 -18.26 9.97 -17.82
N SER A 264 -18.97 8.92 -18.23
CA SER A 264 -18.59 7.56 -17.92
C SER A 264 -17.09 7.49 -18.20
N PRO A 265 -16.24 7.30 -17.19
CA PRO A 265 -14.82 7.19 -17.44
C PRO A 265 -14.63 6.10 -18.50
N PRO A 266 -13.65 6.24 -19.42
CA PRO A 266 -13.23 5.09 -20.20
C PRO A 266 -13.03 3.93 -19.23
N SER A 267 -13.45 2.73 -19.61
CA SER A 267 -13.24 1.53 -18.81
C SER A 267 -11.73 1.36 -18.60
N ILE A 268 -11.20 1.95 -17.53
CA ILE A 268 -9.82 1.78 -17.14
C ILE A 268 -9.75 0.33 -16.69
N ASP A 269 -9.06 -0.49 -17.46
CA ASP A 269 -8.73 -1.85 -17.06
C ASP A 269 -7.73 -1.71 -15.91
N PHE A 270 -8.25 -1.63 -14.68
CA PHE A 270 -7.37 -1.53 -13.52
C PHE A 270 -6.51 -2.78 -13.50
N SER A 271 -5.20 -2.58 -13.40
CA SER A 271 -4.27 -3.65 -13.10
C SER A 271 -4.00 -3.66 -11.59
N ARG A 272 -3.72 -4.85 -11.08
CA ARG A 272 -3.31 -5.01 -9.68
C ARG A 272 -2.00 -4.26 -9.46
N LEU A 273 -1.90 -3.54 -8.35
CA LEU A 273 -0.65 -2.88 -8.00
C LEU A 273 0.45 -3.94 -7.77
N THR A 274 1.49 -3.91 -8.62
CA THR A 274 2.66 -4.79 -8.51
C THR A 274 3.92 -4.05 -8.07
N HIS A 275 3.99 -2.74 -8.31
CA HIS A 275 5.17 -1.92 -8.06
C HIS A 275 4.74 -0.55 -7.50
N PRO A 276 4.86 -0.31 -6.19
CA PRO A 276 5.31 -1.22 -5.12
C PRO A 276 4.27 -2.28 -4.75
N LEU A 277 4.70 -3.43 -4.23
CA LEU A 277 3.82 -4.51 -3.79
C LEU A 277 3.02 -4.09 -2.54
N PRO A 278 1.69 -4.23 -2.56
CA PRO A 278 0.88 -3.99 -1.37
C PRO A 278 1.09 -5.07 -0.33
N ALA A 279 0.96 -4.68 0.94
CA ALA A 279 0.93 -5.58 2.08
C ALA A 279 -0.23 -6.59 1.94
N PRO A 280 -0.18 -7.75 2.62
CA PRO A 280 -1.22 -8.78 2.53
C PRO A 280 -2.64 -8.26 2.82
N SER A 281 -2.77 -7.27 3.71
CA SER A 281 -4.02 -6.61 4.07
C SER A 281 -4.64 -5.77 2.94
N HIS A 282 -3.86 -5.43 1.91
CA HIS A 282 -4.27 -4.66 0.74
C HIS A 282 -3.90 -5.39 -0.55
N ARG A 283 -3.80 -6.73 -0.49
CA ARG A 283 -3.24 -7.52 -1.59
C ARG A 283 -3.95 -7.28 -2.92
N ASN A 284 -5.26 -7.02 -2.92
CA ASN A 284 -6.05 -6.80 -4.13
C ASN A 284 -6.13 -5.31 -4.53
N TYR A 285 -5.36 -4.42 -3.93
CA TYR A 285 -5.39 -3.00 -4.28
C TYR A 285 -5.16 -2.80 -5.81
N PRO A 286 -5.97 -1.98 -6.51
CA PRO A 286 -6.93 -1.00 -5.97
C PRO A 286 -8.31 -1.56 -5.57
N TRP A 287 -8.61 -2.83 -5.85
CA TRP A 287 -9.87 -3.49 -5.48
C TRP A 287 -9.96 -3.84 -3.99
N TYR A 288 -11.21 -4.05 -3.54
CA TYR A 288 -11.51 -4.49 -2.19
C TYR A 288 -10.79 -5.79 -1.82
N THR A 289 -10.16 -5.79 -0.65
CA THR A 289 -9.57 -6.99 -0.04
C THR A 289 -10.46 -7.43 1.13
N PRO A 290 -11.20 -8.55 1.02
CA PRO A 290 -12.02 -9.07 2.11
C PRO A 290 -11.19 -9.36 3.37
N GLY A 291 -11.66 -8.88 4.53
CA GLY A 291 -10.94 -8.99 5.80
C GLY A 291 -9.65 -8.14 5.86
N GLY A 292 -9.44 -7.26 4.88
CA GLY A 292 -8.27 -6.40 4.76
C GLY A 292 -8.29 -5.19 5.70
N GLY A 293 -7.15 -4.49 5.74
CA GLY A 293 -6.99 -3.24 6.49
C GLY A 293 -7.37 -2.00 5.68
N ASP A 294 -7.92 -2.18 4.48
CA ASP A 294 -8.30 -1.11 3.57
C ASP A 294 -9.52 -0.37 4.11
N LYS A 295 -9.29 0.82 4.66
CA LYS A 295 -10.30 1.64 5.31
C LYS A 295 -11.09 2.52 4.33
N ARG A 296 -10.77 2.51 3.03
CA ARG A 296 -11.51 3.26 2.01
C ARG A 296 -12.96 2.78 1.90
N TRP A 297 -13.17 1.49 2.10
CA TRP A 297 -14.48 0.83 2.01
C TRP A 297 -15.28 0.84 3.31
N LEU A 298 -14.80 1.54 4.35
CA LEU A 298 -15.58 1.70 5.59
C LEU A 298 -16.80 2.56 5.31
N GLY A 299 -17.94 1.89 5.15
CA GLY A 299 -19.21 2.52 4.79
C GLY A 299 -19.58 2.38 3.31
N SER A 300 -18.94 1.51 2.52
CA SER A 300 -19.32 1.32 1.10
C SER A 300 -20.66 0.57 0.93
N GLY A 301 -21.64 1.18 0.24
CA GLY A 301 -23.03 0.76 0.04
C GLY A 301 -23.88 1.90 -0.55
N GLU A 302 -25.22 1.73 -0.70
CA GLU A 302 -26.13 2.80 -1.18
C GLU A 302 -26.07 4.09 -0.33
N ASP A 303 -25.54 3.97 0.90
CA ASP A 303 -25.25 5.05 1.85
C ASP A 303 -23.73 5.25 2.03
N GLU A 304 -22.97 5.36 0.94
CA GLU A 304 -21.52 5.61 1.01
C GLU A 304 -21.19 6.81 1.88
N GLU A 305 -20.33 6.61 2.88
CA GLU A 305 -20.00 7.62 3.89
C GLU A 305 -21.22 8.18 4.64
N GLU A 306 -22.29 7.38 4.80
CA GLU A 306 -23.59 7.82 5.36
C GLU A 306 -24.25 8.96 4.54
N GLY A 307 -23.98 8.98 3.24
CA GLY A 307 -24.40 10.03 2.30
C GLY A 307 -23.59 11.32 2.40
N LEU A 308 -22.43 11.28 3.06
CA LEU A 308 -21.51 12.41 3.12
C LEU A 308 -20.66 12.51 1.85
N LYS A 309 -20.10 13.69 1.60
CA LYS A 309 -19.15 13.92 0.51
C LYS A 309 -17.88 14.54 1.05
N TRP A 310 -16.75 14.21 0.42
CA TRP A 310 -15.48 14.88 0.63
C TRP A 310 -15.57 16.35 0.23
N VAL A 311 -15.38 17.22 1.22
CA VAL A 311 -15.37 18.67 1.04
C VAL A 311 -14.00 19.27 1.34
N GLY A 312 -13.64 20.37 0.66
CA GLY A 312 -12.36 21.05 0.87
C GLY A 312 -11.16 20.38 0.19
N GLY A 313 -9.96 20.60 0.71
CA GLY A 313 -8.74 19.92 0.22
C GLY A 313 -8.61 18.51 0.80
N LEU A 314 -7.97 17.60 0.06
CA LEU A 314 -7.53 16.30 0.57
C LEU A 314 -6.00 16.27 0.62
N MET A 315 -5.42 15.99 1.79
CA MET A 315 -3.97 15.88 1.95
C MET A 315 -3.55 14.40 1.99
N ILE A 316 -2.52 14.04 1.22
CA ILE A 316 -2.01 12.68 1.07
C ILE A 316 -0.56 12.65 1.56
N ILE A 317 -0.26 11.72 2.47
CA ILE A 317 1.07 11.56 3.07
C ILE A 317 1.52 10.10 3.06
N ALA A 318 2.84 9.89 3.10
CA ALA A 318 3.44 8.58 3.37
C ALA A 318 3.97 8.53 4.81
N GLN A 319 3.52 7.55 5.58
CA GLN A 319 3.97 7.30 6.95
C GLN A 319 4.81 6.02 7.00
N ILE A 320 5.96 6.07 7.68
CA ILE A 320 6.87 4.93 7.83
C ILE A 320 6.26 3.94 8.82
N LEU A 321 6.32 2.65 8.48
CA LEU A 321 5.90 1.58 9.38
C LEU A 321 6.94 1.37 10.48
N THR A 322 6.45 1.29 11.71
CA THR A 322 7.21 1.00 12.91
C THR A 322 6.72 -0.29 13.55
N PRO A 323 7.53 -0.96 14.39
CA PRO A 323 7.08 -2.15 15.12
C PRO A 323 5.79 -1.93 15.92
N LYS A 324 5.57 -0.69 16.38
CA LYS A 324 4.41 -0.29 17.18
C LYS A 324 3.21 0.20 16.36
N THR A 325 3.33 0.25 15.03
CA THR A 325 2.27 0.81 14.16
C THR A 325 0.94 0.07 14.29
N HIS A 326 1.01 -1.24 14.51
CA HIS A 326 -0.13 -2.13 14.67
C HIS A 326 -0.60 -2.30 16.12
N GLU A 327 0.08 -1.68 17.10
CA GLU A 327 -0.39 -1.69 18.49
C GLU A 327 -1.67 -0.85 18.58
N ILE A 328 -2.78 -1.50 18.92
CA ILE A 328 -4.02 -0.81 19.26
C ILE A 328 -3.76 -0.19 20.64
N GLY A 329 -3.85 1.14 20.74
CA GLY A 329 -3.64 1.83 22.01
C GLY A 329 -4.61 1.28 23.05
N GLY A 330 -4.09 0.67 24.11
CA GLY A 330 -4.91 0.23 25.24
C GLY A 330 -5.62 1.42 25.89
N ASP A 331 -6.88 1.19 26.27
CA ASP A 331 -7.72 2.01 27.16
C ASP A 331 -8.52 3.21 26.60
N TRP A 332 -8.53 3.45 25.29
CA TRP A 332 -9.38 4.50 24.71
C TRP A 332 -10.40 3.91 23.73
N LEU A 333 -11.64 4.42 23.78
CA LEU A 333 -12.65 4.16 22.75
C LEU A 333 -12.00 4.39 21.37
N PRO A 334 -12.14 3.46 20.41
CA PRO A 334 -11.48 3.60 19.11
C PRO A 334 -11.95 4.89 18.44
N LEU A 335 -11.11 5.93 18.47
CA LEU A 335 -11.28 7.10 17.64
C LEU A 335 -10.90 6.66 16.24
N GLN A 336 -11.90 6.15 15.51
CA GLN A 336 -11.84 5.27 14.33
C GLN A 336 -10.75 5.63 13.29
N ASP A 337 -10.36 6.90 13.22
CA ASP A 337 -9.36 7.45 12.29
C ASP A 337 -8.12 8.06 12.98
N LEU A 338 -8.21 8.59 14.21
CA LEU A 338 -7.09 9.24 14.91
C LEU A 338 -5.98 8.25 15.28
N ASP A 339 -6.34 6.98 15.49
CA ASP A 339 -5.39 5.89 15.75
C ASP A 339 -4.40 5.69 14.59
N LEU A 340 -4.64 6.24 13.41
CA LEU A 340 -3.66 6.16 12.31
C LEU A 340 -2.47 7.12 12.50
N VAL A 341 -2.61 8.15 13.33
CA VAL A 341 -1.64 9.25 13.42
C VAL A 341 -1.19 9.48 14.86
N VAL A 342 -2.06 9.18 15.83
CA VAL A 342 -1.78 9.29 17.27
C VAL A 342 -1.38 7.93 17.82
N GLY A 343 -0.22 7.87 18.47
CA GLY A 343 0.30 6.65 19.11
C GLY A 343 1.80 6.49 18.95
N ALA A 344 2.36 5.55 19.72
CA ALA A 344 3.78 5.25 19.68
C ALA A 344 4.19 4.78 18.27
N GLY A 345 5.25 5.37 17.72
CA GLY A 345 5.76 4.99 16.40
C GLY A 345 4.90 5.45 15.21
N ARG A 346 3.96 6.40 15.39
CA ARG A 346 3.13 6.97 14.32
C ARG A 346 3.56 8.38 13.90
N SER A 347 4.72 8.85 14.37
CA SER A 347 5.22 10.21 14.11
C SER A 347 6.32 10.28 13.06
N GLN A 348 6.48 9.25 12.23
CA GLN A 348 7.55 9.13 11.25
C GLN A 348 6.97 9.09 9.84
N TYR A 349 7.43 10.00 9.00
CA TYR A 349 6.87 10.24 7.67
C TYR A 349 7.95 10.23 6.60
N ALA A 350 7.61 9.83 5.39
CA ALA A 350 8.51 9.88 4.25
C ALA A 350 7.95 10.83 3.20
N SER A 351 8.82 11.36 2.35
CA SER A 351 8.37 12.17 1.21
C SER A 351 7.54 11.33 0.25
N LEU A 352 6.37 11.87 -0.11
CA LEU A 352 5.51 11.41 -1.19
C LEU A 352 5.63 12.39 -2.36
N THR A 353 5.90 11.86 -3.55
CA THR A 353 6.09 12.64 -4.79
C THR A 353 5.05 12.27 -5.84
N TRP A 354 4.96 13.03 -6.94
CA TRP A 354 4.09 12.71 -8.07
C TRP A 354 4.27 11.26 -8.59
N ASN A 355 5.51 10.79 -8.74
CA ASN A 355 5.78 9.43 -9.22
C ASN A 355 5.20 8.36 -8.29
N ASP A 356 5.12 8.65 -7.00
CA ASP A 356 4.53 7.76 -6.01
C ASP A 356 3.01 7.76 -6.13
N LEU A 357 2.41 8.93 -6.33
CA LEU A 357 0.97 9.06 -6.57
C LEU A 357 0.54 8.29 -7.82
N TRP A 358 1.27 8.39 -8.93
CA TRP A 358 0.91 7.67 -10.17
C TRP A 358 1.09 6.16 -10.06
N ALA A 359 2.06 5.70 -9.29
CA ALA A 359 2.19 4.28 -9.00
C ALA A 359 1.00 3.76 -8.19
N ILE A 360 0.54 4.51 -7.18
CA ILE A 360 -0.54 4.08 -6.29
C ILE A 360 -1.94 4.37 -6.84
N ALA A 361 -2.12 5.43 -7.61
CA ALA A 361 -3.40 5.88 -8.15
C ALA A 361 -3.23 6.42 -9.58
N PRO A 362 -2.91 5.56 -10.56
CA PRO A 362 -2.63 5.98 -11.93
C PRO A 362 -3.81 6.71 -12.59
N TRP A 363 -5.05 6.37 -12.21
CA TRP A 363 -6.26 7.03 -12.69
C TRP A 363 -6.37 8.52 -12.32
N MET A 364 -5.56 9.01 -11.38
CA MET A 364 -5.51 10.42 -11.02
C MET A 364 -4.72 11.26 -12.03
N GLU A 365 -3.87 10.65 -12.86
CA GLU A 365 -3.01 11.39 -13.79
C GLU A 365 -3.82 12.16 -14.84
N GLU A 366 -4.88 11.55 -15.37
CA GLU A 366 -5.77 12.18 -16.37
C GLU A 366 -6.78 13.14 -15.72
N ARG A 367 -7.04 12.99 -14.42
CA ARG A 367 -8.08 13.74 -13.69
C ARG A 367 -7.58 15.03 -13.07
N ILE A 368 -6.30 15.09 -12.70
CA ILE A 368 -5.68 16.30 -12.16
C ILE A 368 -5.41 17.26 -13.30
N ALA A 369 -6.14 18.37 -13.33
CA ALA A 369 -6.07 19.34 -14.43
C ALA A 369 -4.72 20.05 -14.49
N ASN A 370 -4.22 20.52 -13.33
CA ASN A 370 -2.94 21.20 -13.21
C ASN A 370 -2.13 20.61 -12.05
N LYS A 371 -0.86 20.27 -12.34
CA LYS A 371 0.14 19.80 -11.37
C LYS A 371 1.02 20.98 -10.97
N ILE A 372 1.13 21.27 -9.68
CA ILE A 372 1.86 22.43 -9.18
C ILE A 372 2.90 21.97 -8.17
N ASP A 373 4.16 22.32 -8.39
CA ASP A 373 5.23 22.13 -7.41
C ASP A 373 5.30 23.37 -6.51
N GLY A 374 4.96 23.20 -5.22
CA GLY A 374 4.94 24.27 -4.23
C GLY A 374 3.55 24.88 -3.96
N PRO A 375 3.47 25.92 -3.10
CA PRO A 375 2.22 26.46 -2.56
C PRO A 375 1.41 27.34 -3.51
N GLY A 376 1.77 27.41 -4.80
CA GLY A 376 1.10 28.24 -5.79
C GLY A 376 -0.31 27.74 -6.14
N LEU A 377 -1.17 28.63 -6.63
CA LEU A 377 -2.51 28.26 -7.13
C LEU A 377 -2.52 27.84 -8.61
N GLY A 378 -1.35 27.77 -9.26
CA GLY A 378 -1.21 27.43 -10.68
C GLY A 378 -1.83 28.51 -11.56
N LEU A 379 -1.08 29.60 -11.76
CA LEU A 379 -1.39 30.63 -12.75
C LEU A 379 -0.78 30.27 -14.11
#